data_AF-A0A8C9QAT9-F1
#
_entry.id   AF-A0A8C9QAT9-F1
#
_cell.length_a   1.000
_cell.length_b   1.000
_cell.length_c   1.000
_cell.angle_alpha   90.00
_cell.angle_beta   90.00
_cell.angle_gamma   90.00
#
_symmetry.space_group_name_H-M   'P 1'
#
loop_
_entity.id
_entity.type
_entity.pdbx_description
1 polymer ?
#
loop_
_entity_poly.entity_id
_entity_poly.type
_entity_poly.pdbx_seq_one_letter_code
_entity_poly.pdbx_strand_id
1 'polypeptide(L)'
;QEDPEFETSLSKKQGAKQLSETLKVPAPSVEDEPLLRENPRRFVIFPIEYHDIWQMYKKAEASFWTAEEVDLSKDIQHWESLKPEERYFISHVLAFFAASDGIVNENLVSVKKSSLLKI
;
A
#
# COMPACT_ATOMS: atom_id res chain seq x y z
N GLN A 1 52.43 -40.36 -10.19
CA GLN A 1 51.00 -40.66 -10.05
C GLN A 1 50.44 -39.52 -9.23
N GLU A 2 49.91 -38.51 -9.91
CA GLU A 2 49.33 -37.32 -9.29
C GLU A 2 47.88 -37.21 -9.77
N ASP A 3 46.97 -37.00 -8.84
CA ASP A 3 45.53 -37.15 -9.02
C ASP A 3 44.92 -36.03 -9.88
N PRO A 4 43.95 -36.34 -10.78
CA PRO A 4 43.35 -35.36 -11.70
C PRO A 4 42.20 -34.54 -11.07
N GLU A 5 42.12 -34.43 -9.74
CA GLU A 5 40.94 -33.85 -9.06
C GLU A 5 41.00 -32.33 -8.83
N PHE A 6 42.12 -31.65 -9.12
CA PHE A 6 42.26 -30.23 -8.78
C PHE A 6 41.69 -29.26 -9.84
N GLU A 7 41.55 -29.66 -11.10
CA GLU A 7 41.13 -28.75 -12.19
C GLU A 7 39.60 -28.55 -12.29
N THR A 8 38.78 -29.36 -11.61
CA THR A 8 37.31 -29.22 -11.69
C THR A 8 36.75 -28.12 -10.79
N SER A 9 37.58 -27.51 -9.92
CA SER A 9 37.13 -26.53 -8.92
C SER A 9 37.21 -25.06 -9.37
N LEU A 10 37.95 -24.75 -10.44
CA LEU A 10 38.13 -23.37 -10.95
C LEU A 10 37.10 -22.95 -12.00
N SER A 11 36.51 -23.89 -12.75
CA SER A 11 35.47 -23.57 -13.74
C SER A 11 34.08 -23.31 -13.11
N LYS A 12 33.74 -23.98 -12.00
CA LYS A 12 32.45 -23.79 -11.30
C LYS A 12 32.31 -22.43 -10.60
N LYS A 13 33.41 -21.79 -10.21
CA LYS A 13 33.37 -20.45 -9.57
C LYS A 13 33.22 -19.31 -10.57
N GLN A 14 33.62 -19.49 -11.83
CA GLN A 14 33.45 -18.49 -12.88
C GLN A 14 32.01 -18.48 -13.43
N GLY A 15 31.36 -19.64 -13.55
CA GLY A 15 29.95 -19.73 -13.97
C GLY A 15 28.95 -19.16 -12.97
N ALA A 16 29.20 -19.31 -11.66
CA ALA A 16 28.30 -18.78 -10.62
C ALA A 16 28.36 -17.25 -10.48
N LYS A 17 29.51 -16.63 -10.81
CA LYS A 17 29.65 -15.17 -10.81
C LYS A 17 28.93 -14.55 -12.01
N GLN A 18 29.03 -15.20 -13.18
CA GLN A 18 28.46 -14.73 -14.45
C GLN A 18 26.91 -14.83 -14.51
N LEU A 19 26.29 -15.79 -13.82
CA LEU A 19 24.83 -15.92 -13.71
C LEU A 19 24.19 -14.89 -12.76
N SER A 20 24.95 -14.34 -11.81
CA SER A 20 24.46 -13.29 -10.90
C SER A 20 24.51 -11.88 -11.50
N GLU A 21 25.25 -11.71 -12.60
CA GLU A 21 25.53 -10.41 -13.21
C GLU A 21 24.52 -10.03 -14.32
N THR A 22 23.70 -10.97 -14.79
CA THR A 22 22.77 -10.75 -15.92
C THR A 22 21.36 -10.29 -15.52
N LEU A 23 21.06 -10.13 -14.22
CA LEU A 23 19.76 -9.59 -13.78
C LEU A 23 19.90 -8.55 -12.66
N LYS A 24 20.82 -7.60 -12.81
CA LYS A 24 20.62 -6.28 -12.19
C LYS A 24 19.63 -5.51 -13.04
N VAL A 25 18.33 -5.76 -12.84
CA VAL A 25 17.32 -4.80 -13.29
C VAL A 25 17.59 -3.53 -12.47
N PRO A 26 18.03 -2.42 -13.09
CA PRO A 26 18.13 -1.16 -12.36
C PRO A 26 16.73 -0.84 -11.82
N ALA A 27 16.65 -0.42 -10.56
CA ALA A 27 15.37 0.05 -10.02
C ALA A 27 14.80 1.10 -11.00
N PRO A 28 13.50 1.03 -11.35
CA PRO A 28 12.91 2.00 -12.24
C PRO A 28 13.17 3.41 -11.67
N SER A 29 13.62 4.31 -12.53
CA SER A 29 13.84 5.69 -12.14
C SER A 29 12.47 6.36 -11.94
N VAL A 30 12.36 7.28 -10.98
CA VAL A 30 11.10 7.97 -10.66
C VAL A 30 10.58 8.74 -11.88
N GLU A 31 11.51 9.17 -12.73
CA GLU A 31 11.29 9.92 -13.95
C GLU A 31 10.60 9.08 -15.04
N ASP A 32 10.82 7.77 -15.05
CA ASP A 32 10.20 6.83 -15.99
C ASP A 32 8.77 6.43 -15.57
N GLU A 33 8.39 6.68 -14.31
CA GLU A 33 7.08 6.34 -13.77
C GLU A 33 6.08 7.50 -13.90
N PRO A 34 5.06 7.41 -14.78
CA PRO A 34 4.16 8.52 -15.08
C PRO A 34 3.37 9.07 -13.88
N LEU A 35 3.17 8.26 -12.84
CA LEU A 35 2.45 8.62 -11.62
C LEU A 35 3.35 9.31 -10.58
N LEU A 36 4.67 9.09 -10.65
CA LEU A 36 5.62 9.59 -9.66
C LEU A 36 6.45 10.78 -10.17
N ARG A 37 6.57 10.94 -11.50
CA ARG A 37 7.21 12.12 -12.10
C ARG A 37 6.47 13.41 -11.76
N GLU A 38 7.21 14.51 -11.71
CA GLU A 38 6.64 15.84 -11.49
C GLU A 38 5.72 16.25 -12.65
N ASN A 39 4.57 16.84 -12.31
CA ASN A 39 3.59 17.30 -13.30
C ASN A 39 3.13 18.74 -12.97
N PRO A 40 3.43 19.74 -13.81
CA PRO A 40 3.02 21.12 -13.57
C PRO A 40 1.50 21.34 -13.66
N ARG A 41 0.74 20.42 -14.26
CA ARG A 41 -0.72 20.47 -14.37
C ARG A 41 -1.45 19.67 -13.29
N ARG A 42 -0.74 19.20 -12.26
CA ARG A 42 -1.27 18.30 -11.24
C ARG A 42 -2.48 18.82 -10.45
N PHE A 43 -2.66 20.14 -10.39
CA PHE A 43 -3.78 20.79 -9.70
C PHE A 43 -4.97 21.13 -10.62
N VAL A 44 -4.84 20.88 -11.93
CA VAL A 44 -5.92 21.11 -12.90
C VAL A 44 -6.48 19.76 -13.31
N ILE A 45 -7.79 19.58 -13.13
CA ILE A 45 -8.46 18.29 -13.35
C ILE A 45 -8.66 17.99 -14.84
N PHE A 46 -8.85 19.02 -15.68
CA PHE A 46 -9.15 18.84 -17.10
C PHE A 46 -7.95 19.18 -18.00
N PRO A 47 -7.75 18.43 -19.10
CA PRO A 47 -8.51 17.24 -19.52
C PRO A 47 -8.11 15.97 -18.72
N ILE A 48 -9.06 15.05 -18.52
CA ILE A 48 -8.83 13.80 -17.78
C ILE A 48 -7.91 12.87 -18.59
N GLU A 49 -6.77 12.50 -18.02
CA GLU A 49 -5.80 11.58 -18.64
C GLU A 49 -6.11 10.11 -18.28
N TYR A 50 -6.26 9.82 -16.99
CA TYR A 50 -6.49 8.47 -16.45
C TYR A 50 -7.98 8.25 -16.13
N HIS A 51 -8.71 7.69 -17.09
CA HIS A 51 -10.17 7.49 -16.99
C HIS A 51 -10.57 6.41 -15.98
N ASP A 52 -9.74 5.37 -15.84
CA ASP A 52 -9.89 4.30 -14.86
C ASP A 52 -9.77 4.81 -13.43
N ILE A 53 -8.74 5.64 -13.14
CA ILE A 53 -8.56 6.29 -11.84
C ILE A 53 -9.72 7.24 -11.56
N TRP A 54 -10.16 7.99 -12.56
CA TRP A 54 -11.31 8.89 -12.44
C TRP A 54 -12.60 8.14 -12.13
N GLN A 55 -12.85 6.99 -12.77
CA GLN A 55 -13.99 6.13 -12.46
C GLN A 55 -13.94 5.61 -11.02
N MET A 56 -12.77 5.21 -10.52
CA MET A 56 -12.61 4.80 -9.12
C MET A 56 -12.89 5.95 -8.15
N TYR A 57 -12.41 7.16 -8.44
CA TYR A 57 -12.75 8.36 -7.67
C TYR A 57 -14.26 8.61 -7.65
N LYS A 58 -14.93 8.58 -8.82
CA LYS A 58 -16.38 8.78 -8.90
C LYS A 58 -17.18 7.70 -8.19
N LYS A 59 -16.70 6.46 -8.21
CA LYS A 59 -17.30 5.36 -7.42
C LYS A 59 -17.18 5.60 -5.92
N ALA A 60 -16.02 6.09 -5.45
CA ALA A 60 -15.81 6.45 -4.06
C ALA A 60 -16.68 7.66 -3.64
N GLU A 61 -16.75 8.71 -4.47
CA GLU A 61 -17.62 9.88 -4.26
C GLU A 61 -19.10 9.49 -4.17
N ALA A 62 -19.56 8.56 -5.02
CA ALA A 62 -20.92 8.04 -4.98
C ALA A 62 -21.20 7.15 -3.74
N SER A 63 -20.16 6.73 -3.01
CA SER A 63 -20.27 5.91 -1.80
C SER A 63 -20.08 6.73 -0.51
N PHE A 64 -20.25 8.04 -0.59
CA PHE A 64 -20.14 8.94 0.55
C PHE A 64 -21.32 8.75 1.52
N TRP A 65 -21.00 8.63 2.81
CA TRP A 65 -21.97 8.56 3.91
C TRP A 65 -21.37 9.29 5.12
N THR A 66 -22.23 9.83 6.00
CA THR A 66 -21.82 10.45 7.26
C THR A 66 -22.17 9.59 8.47
N ALA A 67 -21.46 9.76 9.58
CA ALA A 67 -21.68 8.96 10.79
C ALA A 67 -23.10 9.11 11.35
N GLU A 68 -23.74 10.26 11.14
CA GLU A 68 -25.11 10.56 11.54
C GLU A 68 -26.16 9.75 10.78
N GLU A 69 -25.80 9.15 9.63
CA GLU A 69 -26.68 8.27 8.86
C GLU A 69 -26.84 6.88 9.53
N VAL A 70 -26.00 6.56 10.52
CA VAL A 70 -26.07 5.30 11.28
C VAL A 70 -26.83 5.52 12.59
N ASP A 71 -28.04 4.96 12.70
CA ASP A 71 -28.84 5.00 13.93
C ASP A 71 -28.33 3.99 14.96
N LEU A 72 -27.75 4.49 16.05
CA LEU A 72 -27.23 3.70 17.18
C LEU A 72 -28.18 3.67 18.39
N SER A 73 -29.40 4.20 18.27
CA SER A 73 -30.32 4.38 19.42
C SER A 73 -30.71 3.08 20.12
N LYS A 74 -30.70 1.95 19.39
CA LYS A 74 -31.09 0.63 19.90
C LYS A 74 -29.89 -0.23 20.33
N ASP A 75 -28.69 0.14 19.91
CA ASP A 75 -27.48 -0.65 20.10
C ASP A 75 -27.10 -0.81 21.57
N ILE A 76 -27.43 0.18 22.42
CA ILE A 76 -27.15 0.08 23.86
C ILE A 76 -27.90 -1.08 24.54
N GLN A 77 -29.16 -1.30 24.15
CA GLN A 77 -29.97 -2.39 24.71
C GLN A 77 -29.43 -3.75 24.26
N HIS A 78 -29.04 -3.87 22.98
CA HIS A 78 -28.38 -5.06 22.47
C HIS A 78 -27.03 -5.30 23.15
N TRP A 79 -26.24 -4.25 23.35
CA TRP A 79 -24.95 -4.33 24.04
C TRP A 79 -25.09 -4.89 25.46
N GLU A 80 -26.08 -4.44 26.22
CA GLU A 80 -26.32 -4.93 27.57
C GLU A 80 -26.80 -6.39 27.61
N SER A 81 -27.48 -6.85 26.56
CA SER A 81 -27.99 -8.24 26.46
C SER A 81 -26.91 -9.27 26.10
N LEU A 82 -25.75 -8.83 25.60
CA LEU A 82 -24.65 -9.72 25.18
C LEU A 82 -23.91 -10.34 26.36
N LYS A 83 -23.30 -11.51 26.11
CA LYS A 83 -22.44 -12.17 27.10
C LYS A 83 -21.16 -11.36 27.32
N PRO A 84 -20.53 -11.46 28.50
CA PRO A 84 -19.25 -10.80 28.78
C PRO A 84 -18.18 -11.06 27.71
N GLU A 85 -18.09 -12.30 27.21
CA GLU A 85 -17.07 -12.68 26.22
C GLU A 85 -17.33 -12.09 24.82
N GLU A 86 -18.61 -11.96 24.44
CA GLU A 86 -18.99 -11.33 23.17
C GLU A 86 -18.67 -9.83 23.20
N ARG A 87 -18.98 -9.15 24.32
CA ARG A 87 -18.61 -7.75 24.52
C ARG A 87 -17.10 -7.54 24.55
N TYR A 88 -16.37 -8.43 25.21
CA TYR A 88 -14.91 -8.38 25.23
C TYR A 88 -14.34 -8.48 23.81
N PHE A 89 -14.81 -9.45 23.03
CA PHE A 89 -14.40 -9.63 21.63
C PHE A 89 -14.71 -8.40 20.78
N ILE A 90 -15.96 -7.92 20.78
CA ILE A 90 -16.39 -6.77 19.97
C ILE A 90 -15.62 -5.50 20.38
N SER A 91 -15.39 -5.27 21.68
CA SER A 91 -14.61 -4.12 22.15
C SER A 91 -13.18 -4.12 21.61
N HIS A 92 -12.52 -5.28 21.56
CA HIS A 92 -11.17 -5.40 21.03
C HIS A 92 -11.12 -5.17 19.52
N VAL A 93 -12.13 -5.66 18.79
CA VAL A 93 -12.26 -5.41 17.35
C VAL A 93 -12.46 -3.91 17.07
N LEU A 94 -13.32 -3.24 17.82
CA LEU A 94 -13.54 -1.79 17.70
C LEU A 94 -12.27 -1.00 18.04
N ALA A 95 -11.53 -1.39 19.08
CA ALA A 95 -10.26 -0.77 19.44
C ALA A 95 -9.20 -0.94 18.35
N PHE A 96 -9.14 -2.12 17.71
CA PHE A 96 -8.25 -2.36 16.57
C PHE A 96 -8.58 -1.45 15.38
N PHE A 97 -9.86 -1.34 14.99
CA PHE A 97 -10.27 -0.47 13.89
C PHE A 97 -9.93 1.00 14.18
N ALA A 98 -10.27 1.49 15.38
CA ALA A 98 -9.98 2.86 15.80
C ALA A 98 -8.48 3.22 15.72
N ALA A 99 -7.59 2.27 16.03
CA ALA A 99 -6.14 2.46 15.87
C ALA A 99 -5.69 2.35 14.40
N SER A 100 -6.23 1.38 13.66
CA SER A 100 -5.79 1.07 12.30
C SER A 100 -6.10 2.18 11.30
N ASP A 101 -7.25 2.84 11.43
CA ASP A 101 -7.67 3.92 10.54
C ASP A 101 -6.70 5.12 10.60
N GLY A 102 -6.16 5.40 11.79
CA GLY A 102 -5.14 6.42 12.00
C GLY A 102 -3.83 6.12 11.25
N ILE A 103 -3.35 4.88 11.32
CA ILE A 103 -2.11 4.44 10.65
C ILE A 103 -2.25 4.54 9.13
N VAL A 104 -3.39 4.10 8.59
CA VAL A 104 -3.65 4.19 7.14
C VAL A 104 -3.71 5.64 6.69
N ASN A 105 -4.39 6.51 7.45
CA ASN A 105 -4.49 7.93 7.11
C ASN A 105 -3.12 8.63 7.17
N GLU A 106 -2.27 8.31 8.15
CA GLU A 106 -0.90 8.83 8.22
C GLU A 106 -0.11 8.47 6.95
N ASN A 107 -0.19 7.22 6.50
CA ASN A 107 0.50 6.80 5.27
C ASN A 107 -0.02 7.55 4.03
N LEU A 108 -1.33 7.75 3.92
CA LEU A 108 -1.93 8.51 2.81
C LEU A 108 -1.53 9.99 2.83
N VAL A 109 -1.40 10.60 4.01
CA VAL A 109 -1.06 12.02 4.14
C VAL A 109 0.44 12.27 4.09
N SER A 110 1.26 11.42 4.68
CA SER A 110 2.71 11.66 4.80
C SER A 110 3.47 11.15 3.59
N VAL A 111 3.34 9.84 3.30
CA VAL A 111 4.16 9.19 2.26
C VAL A 111 3.69 9.60 0.87
N LYS A 112 2.37 9.60 0.62
CA LYS A 112 1.87 10.02 -0.69
C LYS A 112 2.02 11.52 -0.92
N LYS A 113 2.00 12.37 0.12
CA LYS A 113 2.11 13.84 0.00
C LYS A 113 3.54 14.37 0.07
N SER A 114 4.49 13.66 0.67
CA SER A 114 5.90 14.08 0.72
C SER A 114 6.53 14.12 -0.69
N SER A 115 6.19 13.16 -1.56
CA SER A 115 6.56 13.22 -2.98
C SER A 115 5.88 14.34 -3.77
N LEU A 116 4.93 15.06 -3.15
CA LEU A 116 4.08 16.07 -3.79
C LEU A 116 4.35 17.50 -3.31
N LEU A 117 5.11 17.66 -2.22
CA LEU A 117 5.35 18.94 -1.54
C LEU A 117 6.84 19.33 -1.52
N LYS A 118 7.70 18.68 -2.30
CA LYS A 118 9.08 19.15 -2.55
C LYS A 118 9.14 20.33 -3.54
N ILE A 119 8.17 21.25 -3.43
CA ILE A 119 8.21 22.58 -4.05
C ILE A 119 8.75 23.56 -3.01
#